data_AF-A0A925GC86-F1
#
_entry.id   AF-A0A925GC86-F1
#
_cell.length_a   1.000
_cell.length_b   1.000
_cell.length_c   1.000
_cell.angle_alpha   90.00
_cell.angle_beta   90.00
_cell.angle_gamma   90.00
#
_symmetry.space_group_name_H-M   'P 1'
#
loop_
_entity.id
_entity.type
_entity.pdbx_description
1 polymer ?
#
loop_
_entity_poly.entity_id
_entity_poly.type
_entity_poly.pdbx_seq_one_letter_code
_entity_poly.pdbx_strand_id
1 'polypeptide(L)'
;MKTFKNLAEYNSQWEFPAPLSDDFAIQKLHAPANTPFPPMQSSAQKFYSLGLYQDLDIEIKNGFSKFQPKSPFIFVKVPHQIFSWQVKKGPVNGWVLMFTESFLINHKVLNTIVQEFSFLRADHSGPFEIDGSNIQQLH
;
A
#
# COMPACT_ATOMS: atom_id res chain seq x y z
N MET A 1 -8.65 1.08 -17.22
CA MET A 1 -8.27 1.39 -15.83
C MET A 1 -9.13 0.53 -14.91
N LYS A 2 -8.53 -0.30 -14.04
CA LYS A 2 -9.27 -1.16 -13.10
C LYS A 2 -9.52 -0.37 -11.81
N THR A 3 -10.69 -0.52 -11.20
CA THR A 3 -10.97 0.05 -9.87
C THR A 3 -11.33 -1.08 -8.92
N PHE A 4 -10.47 -1.37 -7.95
CA PHE A 4 -10.72 -2.36 -6.92
C PHE A 4 -11.80 -1.86 -5.97
N LYS A 5 -12.92 -2.58 -5.88
CA LYS A 5 -14.09 -2.17 -5.11
C LYS A 5 -13.99 -2.53 -3.64
N ASN A 6 -13.28 -3.62 -3.32
CA ASN A 6 -13.13 -4.12 -1.96
C ASN A 6 -11.79 -4.88 -1.81
N LEU A 7 -11.48 -5.25 -0.57
CA LEU A 7 -10.23 -5.92 -0.19
C LEU A 7 -10.14 -7.31 -0.85
N ALA A 8 -11.26 -8.04 -0.97
CA ALA A 8 -11.29 -9.36 -1.59
C ALA A 8 -10.92 -9.33 -3.07
N GLU A 9 -11.44 -8.36 -3.84
CA GLU A 9 -11.11 -8.17 -5.26
C GLU A 9 -9.61 -7.83 -5.44
N TYR A 10 -9.07 -7.00 -4.54
CA TYR A 10 -7.64 -6.69 -4.55
C TYR A 10 -6.79 -7.92 -4.26
N ASN A 11 -7.10 -8.65 -3.20
CA ASN A 11 -6.35 -9.85 -2.82
C ASN A 11 -6.36 -10.91 -3.91
N SER A 12 -7.53 -11.16 -4.51
CA SER A 12 -7.68 -12.14 -5.59
C SER A 12 -6.79 -11.81 -6.80
N GLN A 13 -6.59 -10.53 -7.12
CA GLN A 13 -5.71 -10.12 -8.23
C GLN A 13 -4.24 -10.44 -8.00
N TRP A 14 -3.82 -10.48 -6.73
CA TRP A 14 -2.42 -10.67 -6.31
C TRP A 14 -2.19 -12.04 -5.66
N GLU A 15 -3.16 -12.94 -5.78
CA GLU A 15 -3.13 -14.28 -5.19
C GLU A 15 -2.87 -14.27 -3.68
N PHE A 16 -3.27 -13.19 -3.00
CA PHE A 16 -3.25 -13.13 -1.54
C PHE A 16 -4.43 -13.88 -0.95
N PRO A 17 -4.29 -14.43 0.27
CA PRO A 17 -5.41 -15.05 0.97
C PRO A 17 -6.60 -14.09 1.07
N ALA A 18 -7.83 -14.64 1.03
CA ALA A 18 -9.01 -13.83 1.28
C ALA A 18 -8.90 -13.12 2.63
N PRO A 19 -9.29 -11.84 2.71
CA PRO A 19 -9.22 -11.11 3.98
C PRO A 19 -10.21 -11.71 4.98
N LEU A 20 -9.85 -11.73 6.27
CA LEU A 20 -10.70 -12.24 7.34
C LEU A 20 -11.88 -11.31 7.65
N SER A 21 -11.76 -10.02 7.31
CA SER A 21 -12.83 -9.02 7.39
C SER A 21 -12.99 -8.33 6.04
N ASP A 22 -14.22 -7.89 5.74
CA ASP A 22 -14.53 -7.13 4.53
C ASP A 22 -13.95 -5.70 4.57
N ASP A 23 -13.69 -5.19 5.77
CA ASP A 23 -13.37 -3.78 6.00
C ASP A 23 -11.94 -3.52 6.51
N PHE A 24 -11.20 -4.57 6.88
CA PHE A 24 -9.84 -4.49 7.42
C PHE A 24 -9.00 -5.73 7.09
N ALA A 25 -7.74 -5.54 6.71
CA ALA A 25 -6.79 -6.63 6.52
C ALA A 25 -5.34 -6.18 6.78
N ILE A 26 -4.52 -7.10 7.27
CA ILE A 26 -3.06 -6.98 7.32
C ILE A 26 -2.47 -8.15 6.55
N GLN A 27 -1.53 -7.87 5.66
CA GLN A 27 -0.90 -8.87 4.80
C GLN A 27 0.61 -8.73 4.84
N LYS A 28 1.29 -9.85 4.97
CA LYS A 28 2.73 -9.92 4.78
C LYS A 28 3.02 -10.05 3.28
N LEU A 29 3.89 -9.20 2.78
CA LEU A 29 4.49 -9.35 1.46
C LEU A 29 5.79 -10.12 1.63
N HIS A 30 5.91 -11.25 0.95
CA HIS A 30 7.14 -12.01 0.92
C HIS A 30 7.29 -12.69 -0.42
N ALA A 31 8.37 -12.38 -1.12
CA ALA A 31 8.77 -13.11 -2.31
C ALA A 31 10.29 -13.13 -2.50
N PRO A 32 10.84 -14.29 -2.90
CA PRO A 32 12.25 -14.41 -3.28
C PRO A 32 12.64 -13.49 -4.44
N ALA A 33 13.93 -13.19 -4.56
CA ALA A 33 14.47 -12.25 -5.56
C ALA A 33 14.23 -12.65 -7.04
N ASN A 34 13.96 -13.93 -7.29
CA ASN A 34 13.72 -14.47 -8.62
C ASN A 34 12.22 -14.60 -8.95
N THR A 35 11.33 -14.25 -8.03
CA THR A 35 9.90 -14.34 -8.25
C THR A 35 9.43 -13.14 -9.06
N PRO A 36 8.87 -13.34 -10.27
CA PRO A 36 8.36 -12.24 -11.07
C PRO A 36 7.14 -11.61 -10.39
N PHE A 37 7.16 -10.28 -10.21
CA PHE A 37 5.98 -9.52 -9.82
C PHE A 37 5.36 -8.88 -11.07
N PRO A 38 4.09 -9.19 -11.40
CA PRO A 38 3.45 -8.60 -12.55
C PRO A 38 3.26 -7.09 -12.32
N PRO A 39 3.53 -6.23 -13.32
CA PRO A 39 3.34 -4.80 -13.16
C PRO A 39 1.86 -4.47 -12.97
N MET A 40 1.58 -3.52 -12.10
CA MET A 40 0.25 -2.96 -11.92
C MET A 40 -0.02 -1.93 -13.02
N GLN A 41 -0.94 -2.26 -13.92
CA GLN A 41 -1.51 -1.29 -14.86
C GLN A 41 -2.26 -0.18 -14.09
N SER A 42 -2.44 0.98 -14.73
CA SER A 42 -3.15 2.12 -14.13
C SER A 42 -4.48 1.68 -13.50
N SER A 43 -4.56 1.84 -12.19
CA SER A 43 -5.65 1.34 -11.35
C SER A 43 -5.96 2.31 -10.22
N ALA A 44 -7.14 2.16 -9.63
CA ALA A 44 -7.55 2.85 -8.41
C ALA A 44 -8.16 1.85 -7.42
N GLN A 45 -8.31 2.24 -6.16
CA GLN A 45 -8.94 1.44 -5.11
C GLN A 45 -9.97 2.28 -4.33
N LYS A 46 -10.99 1.66 -3.76
CA LYS A 46 -12.02 2.34 -2.92
C LYS A 46 -11.73 2.29 -1.42
N PHE A 47 -10.51 1.94 -1.04
CA PHE A 47 -10.09 1.72 0.33
C PHE A 47 -8.69 2.31 0.54
N TYR A 48 -8.30 2.49 1.80
CA TYR A 48 -6.95 2.91 2.17
C TYR A 48 -6.02 1.71 2.20
N SER A 49 -4.76 1.92 1.83
CA SER A 49 -3.71 0.93 2.09
C SER A 49 -2.40 1.61 2.46
N LEU A 50 -1.80 1.16 3.55
CA LEU A 50 -0.49 1.59 4.04
C LEU A 50 0.46 0.40 3.90
N GLY A 51 1.40 0.52 2.96
CA GLY A 51 2.45 -0.47 2.77
C GLY A 51 3.74 -0.02 3.46
N LEU A 52 4.30 -0.85 4.33
CA LEU A 52 5.67 -0.78 4.80
C LEU A 52 6.50 -1.75 3.97
N TYR A 53 7.42 -1.24 3.16
CA TYR A 53 8.27 -2.01 2.27
C TYR A 53 9.69 -2.00 2.82
N GLN A 54 10.14 -3.15 3.30
CA GLN A 54 11.46 -3.33 3.91
C GLN A 54 12.51 -3.61 2.83
N ASP A 55 12.15 -4.46 1.86
CA ASP A 55 12.94 -4.72 0.67
C ASP A 55 12.03 -4.66 -0.54
N LEU A 56 12.22 -3.63 -1.38
CA LEU A 56 11.50 -3.48 -2.63
C LEU A 56 12.18 -2.43 -3.52
N ASP A 57 12.64 -2.84 -4.71
CA ASP A 57 12.98 -1.91 -5.78
C ASP A 57 11.76 -1.75 -6.69
N ILE A 58 11.16 -0.56 -6.71
CA ILE A 58 9.92 -0.30 -7.42
C ILE A 58 9.94 1.08 -8.07
N GLU A 59 9.32 1.16 -9.24
CA GLU A 59 8.89 2.42 -9.82
C GLU A 59 7.38 2.58 -9.59
N ILE A 60 6.99 3.70 -8.95
CA ILE A 60 5.59 4.03 -8.67
C ILE A 60 5.23 5.26 -9.50
N LYS A 61 4.09 5.20 -10.19
CA LYS A 61 3.45 6.38 -10.78
C LYS A 61 2.17 6.64 -10.00
N ASN A 62 2.03 7.85 -9.49
CA ASN A 62 0.87 8.30 -8.73
C ASN A 62 0.35 9.60 -9.36
N GLY A 63 -0.78 9.53 -10.05
CA GLY A 63 -1.21 10.60 -10.96
C GLY A 63 -0.10 10.94 -11.98
N PHE A 64 0.32 12.20 -12.00
CA PHE A 64 1.40 12.69 -12.87
C PHE A 64 2.80 12.54 -12.28
N SER A 65 2.90 12.20 -11.00
CA SER A 65 4.16 12.08 -10.28
C SER A 65 4.77 10.69 -10.44
N LYS A 66 6.09 10.63 -10.57
CA LYS A 66 6.87 9.39 -10.66
C LYS A 66 7.85 9.32 -9.50
N PHE A 67 7.88 8.18 -8.82
CA PHE A 67 8.71 7.92 -7.65
C PHE A 67 9.52 6.64 -7.82
N GLN A 68 10.73 6.63 -7.27
CA GLN A 68 11.56 5.43 -7.10
C GLN A 68 12.15 5.47 -5.69
N PRO A 69 11.34 5.18 -4.65
CA PRO A 69 11.79 5.29 -3.27
C PRO A 69 12.86 4.25 -2.95
N LYS A 70 13.82 4.63 -2.12
CA LYS A 70 14.77 3.70 -1.52
C LYS A 70 14.12 2.93 -0.39
N SER A 71 14.34 1.63 -0.37
CA SER A 71 13.97 0.80 0.77
C SER A 71 14.85 1.12 1.99
N PRO A 72 14.30 1.13 3.20
CA PRO A 72 12.89 0.89 3.52
C PRO A 72 12.00 2.14 3.32
N PHE A 73 10.75 1.97 2.93
CA PHE A 73 9.81 3.09 2.76
C PHE A 73 8.37 2.71 3.12
N ILE A 74 7.56 3.72 3.42
CA ILE A 74 6.11 3.62 3.53
C ILE A 74 5.47 4.19 2.28
N PHE A 75 4.48 3.51 1.72
CA PHE A 75 3.63 4.10 0.68
C PHE A 75 2.16 3.97 1.05
N VAL A 76 1.49 5.11 1.05
CA VAL A 76 0.07 5.22 1.35
C VAL A 76 -0.69 5.43 0.05
N LYS A 77 -1.64 4.54 -0.21
CA LYS A 77 -2.63 4.71 -1.30
C LYS A 77 -3.96 5.05 -0.66
N VAL A 78 -4.56 6.13 -1.13
CA VAL A 78 -5.86 6.61 -0.65
C VAL A 78 -6.98 6.22 -1.64
N PRO A 79 -8.25 6.20 -1.20
CA PRO A 79 -9.37 5.93 -2.09
C PRO A 79 -9.38 6.84 -3.32
N HIS A 80 -9.77 6.28 -4.47
CA HIS A 80 -9.91 6.94 -5.77
C HIS A 80 -8.63 7.51 -6.40
N GLN A 81 -7.49 7.34 -5.75
CA GLN A 81 -6.20 7.70 -6.31
C GLN A 81 -5.81 6.76 -7.45
N ILE A 82 -5.38 7.33 -8.58
CA ILE A 82 -4.88 6.58 -9.72
C ILE A 82 -3.39 6.33 -9.53
N PHE A 83 -3.00 5.06 -9.52
CA PHE A 83 -1.61 4.64 -9.43
C PHE A 83 -1.30 3.46 -10.36
N SER A 84 -0.03 3.32 -10.68
CA SER A 84 0.55 2.13 -11.32
C SER A 84 1.92 1.90 -10.74
N TRP A 85 2.42 0.68 -10.88
CA TRP A 85 3.76 0.37 -10.42
C TRP A 85 4.41 -0.75 -11.21
N GLN A 86 5.73 -0.77 -11.16
CA GLN A 86 6.56 -1.82 -11.72
C GLN A 86 7.65 -2.18 -10.72
N VAL A 87 7.59 -3.40 -10.19
CA VAL A 87 8.65 -3.96 -9.36
C VAL A 87 9.83 -4.31 -10.26
N LYS A 88 11.03 -3.88 -9.86
CA LYS A 88 12.29 -4.25 -10.52
C LYS A 88 12.81 -5.56 -9.93
N LYS A 89 14.01 -6.00 -10.33
CA LYS A 89 14.60 -7.24 -9.79
C LYS A 89 14.97 -7.06 -8.32
N GLY A 90 14.65 -8.05 -7.50
CA GLY A 90 15.00 -8.06 -6.09
C GLY A 90 13.96 -8.79 -5.24
N PRO A 91 14.28 -9.08 -3.98
CA PRO A 91 13.31 -9.63 -3.05
C PRO A 91 12.19 -8.61 -2.78
N VAL A 92 11.02 -9.12 -2.43
CA VAL A 92 9.90 -8.30 -1.93
C VAL A 92 9.64 -8.70 -0.49
N ASN A 93 9.85 -7.78 0.44
CA ASN A 93 9.54 -7.97 1.85
C ASN A 93 8.82 -6.75 2.40
N GLY A 94 7.74 -6.99 3.14
CA GLY A 94 7.03 -5.91 3.79
C GLY A 94 5.68 -6.34 4.37
N TRP A 95 4.89 -5.33 4.69
CA TRP A 95 3.54 -5.48 5.22
C TRP A 95 2.63 -4.46 4.56
N VAL A 96 1.39 -4.86 4.30
CA VAL A 96 0.35 -3.94 3.83
C VAL A 96 -0.84 -4.07 4.75
N LEU A 97 -1.20 -2.94 5.36
CA LEU A 97 -2.44 -2.77 6.10
C LEU A 97 -3.46 -2.09 5.19
N MET A 98 -4.68 -2.59 5.16
CA MET A 98 -5.77 -2.08 4.33
C MET A 98 -7.04 -1.92 5.13
N PHE A 99 -7.78 -0.84 4.89
CA PHE A 99 -9.07 -0.61 5.54
C PHE A 99 -10.00 0.23 4.67
N THR A 100 -11.30 0.02 4.84
CA THR A 100 -12.34 0.78 4.13
C THR A 100 -12.77 2.02 4.92
N GLU A 101 -13.53 2.91 4.28
CA GLU A 101 -14.19 4.01 4.99
C GLU A 101 -15.19 3.51 6.04
N SER A 102 -15.86 2.39 5.78
CA SER A 102 -16.78 1.77 6.75
C SER A 102 -16.07 1.38 8.04
N PHE A 103 -14.83 0.90 7.97
CA PHE A 103 -14.00 0.63 9.15
C PHE A 103 -13.79 1.89 9.99
N LEU A 104 -13.44 3.03 9.35
CA LEU A 104 -13.25 4.31 10.06
C LEU A 104 -14.54 4.79 10.75
N ILE A 105 -15.69 4.64 10.07
CA ILE A 105 -17.00 5.03 10.60
C ILE A 105 -17.36 4.18 11.83
N ASN A 106 -17.09 2.87 11.77
CA ASN A 106 -17.43 1.94 12.84
C ASN A 106 -16.50 2.07 14.05
N HIS A 107 -15.27 2.52 13.85
CA HIS A 107 -14.28 2.70 14.91
C HIS A 107 -14.07 4.20 15.22
N LYS A 108 -14.95 4.78 16.05
CA LYS A 108 -14.98 6.22 16.38
C LYS A 108 -13.63 6.84 16.74
N VAL A 109 -12.74 6.10 17.41
CA VAL A 109 -11.38 6.56 17.78
C VAL A 109 -10.53 6.87 16.54
N LEU A 110 -10.83 6.25 15.40
CA LEU A 110 -10.10 6.40 14.15
C LEU A 110 -10.78 7.37 13.18
N ASN A 111 -11.95 7.92 13.51
CA ASN A 111 -12.72 8.78 12.60
C ASN A 111 -11.97 10.09 12.24
N THR A 112 -11.05 10.55 13.09
CA THR A 112 -10.23 11.75 12.86
C THR A 112 -8.89 11.44 12.19
N ILE A 113 -8.52 10.16 12.01
CA ILE A 113 -7.17 9.79 11.54
C ILE A 113 -6.84 10.43 10.17
N VAL A 114 -7.81 10.50 9.27
CA VAL A 114 -7.63 11.11 7.94
C VAL A 114 -7.42 12.63 8.02
N GLN A 115 -7.98 13.28 9.05
CA GLN A 115 -7.81 14.70 9.30
C GLN A 115 -6.48 14.99 10.01
N GLU A 116 -6.05 14.11 10.91
CA GLU A 116 -4.82 14.24 11.70
C GLU A 116 -3.56 13.93 10.87
N PHE A 117 -3.64 12.95 9.97
CA PHE A 117 -2.51 12.51 9.17
C PHE A 117 -2.67 12.94 7.71
N SER A 118 -1.95 14.00 7.33
CA SER A 118 -2.00 14.57 5.98
C SER A 118 -1.69 13.56 4.88
N PHE A 119 -0.82 12.58 5.13
CA PHE A 119 -0.49 11.53 4.16
C PHE A 119 -1.65 10.60 3.80
N LEU A 120 -2.75 10.59 4.58
CA LEU A 120 -3.99 9.89 4.25
C LEU A 120 -4.89 10.72 3.32
N ARG A 121 -4.46 11.91 2.90
CA ARG A 121 -5.16 12.75 1.93
C ARG A 121 -4.53 12.65 0.55
N ALA A 122 -5.37 12.73 -0.49
CA ALA A 122 -4.94 12.51 -1.88
C ALA A 122 -3.89 13.52 -2.38
N ASP A 123 -3.95 14.77 -1.92
CA ASP A 123 -3.05 15.86 -2.28
C ASP A 123 -1.64 15.73 -1.70
N HIS A 124 -1.46 14.89 -0.68
CA HIS A 124 -0.19 14.72 0.04
C HIS A 124 0.34 13.28 0.02
N SER A 125 -0.20 12.43 -0.85
CA SER A 125 0.15 11.01 -0.88
C SER A 125 1.30 10.72 -1.84
N GLY A 126 2.37 10.15 -1.29
CA GLY A 126 3.58 9.70 -1.96
C GLY A 126 4.34 8.74 -1.05
N PRO A 127 5.39 8.07 -1.54
CA PRO A 127 6.22 7.24 -0.69
C PRO A 127 7.10 8.09 0.24
N PHE A 128 7.27 7.62 1.48
CA PHE A 128 8.13 8.21 2.50
C PHE A 128 9.27 7.23 2.80
N GLU A 129 10.50 7.61 2.49
CA GLU A 129 11.69 6.81 2.84
C GLU A 129 11.89 6.86 4.36
N ILE A 130 12.24 5.72 4.94
CA ILE A 130 12.58 5.59 6.35
C ILE A 130 14.09 5.45 6.45
N ASP A 131 14.69 6.16 7.41
CA ASP A 131 16.08 5.92 7.77
C ASP A 131 16.21 4.50 8.34
N GLY A 132 17.00 3.65 7.68
CA GLY A 132 17.20 2.25 8.07
C GLY A 132 17.72 2.06 9.49
N SER A 133 18.38 3.07 10.09
CA SER A 133 18.78 3.05 11.50
C SER A 133 17.61 3.02 12.48
N ASN A 134 16.44 3.54 12.08
CA ASN A 134 15.23 3.53 12.90
C ASN A 134 14.51 2.17 12.90
N ILE A 135 14.79 1.28 11.93
CA ILE A 135 14.13 -0.04 11.84
C ILE A 135 14.68 -1.04 12.87
N GLN A 136 15.93 -0.91 13.28
CA GLN A 136 16.54 -1.80 14.28
C GLN A 136 15.88 -1.70 15.67
N GLN A 137 15.06 -0.68 15.91
CA GLN A 137 14.32 -0.49 17.17
C GLN A 137 12.97 -1.23 17.22
N LEU A 138 12.59 -1.95 16.16
CA LEU A 138 11.31 -2.66 16.05
C LEU A 138 11.41 -4.19 16.29
N HIS A 139 12.53 -4.66 16.83
CA HIS A 139 12.79 -6.08 17.16
C HIS A 139 12.83 -6.33 18.66
#